data_AF-A0A2N2M6V3-F1
#
_entry.id   AF-A0A2N2M6V3-F1
#
_cell.length_a   1.000
_cell.length_b   1.000
_cell.length_c   1.000
_cell.angle_alpha   90.00
_cell.angle_beta   90.00
_cell.angle_gamma   90.00
#
_symmetry.space_group_name_H-M   'P 1'
#
loop_
_entity.id
_entity.type
_entity.pdbx_description
1 polymer ?
#
loop_
_entity_poly.entity_id
_entity_poly.type
_entity_poly.pdbx_seq_one_letter_code
_entity_poly.pdbx_strand_id
1 'polypeptide(L)'
;NVIVTEVDPLKALEAVMDGFRVMKMEDAAKIGDIFVTLTGDINVIDEHHFAVMKDASIVCNSGHFNVEINIPSLDKMSKTKRLVRPFVEEYITKDNRRIYILGEGRLINLASAEGHPASVMDMSFANQALSLEYLTKNAAKMEKKVYSVPEAIDQNIAALKLAAMGVSCDTLTAEQVKYLGSWEEGT
;
A
#
# COMPACT_ATOMS: atom_id res chain seq x y z
N ASN A 1 17.16 8.35 2.30
CA ASN A 1 16.63 9.18 1.20
C ASN A 1 15.52 8.40 0.55
N VAL A 2 14.25 8.83 0.68
CA VAL A 2 13.08 8.17 0.08
C VAL A 2 12.43 9.16 -0.90
N ILE A 3 12.08 8.66 -2.09
CA ILE A 3 11.41 9.42 -3.13
C ILE A 3 10.02 8.80 -3.33
N VAL A 4 8.99 9.62 -3.25
CA VAL A 4 7.60 9.27 -3.54
C VAL A 4 7.25 9.77 -4.93
N THR A 5 6.52 8.95 -5.69
CA THR A 5 5.93 9.34 -6.97
C THR A 5 4.42 9.32 -6.79
N GLU A 6 3.75 10.45 -7.02
CA GLU A 6 2.30 10.55 -6.88
C GLU A 6 1.66 11.40 -7.98
N VAL A 7 0.46 11.00 -8.38
CA VAL A 7 -0.49 11.69 -9.24
C VAL A 7 -1.50 12.50 -8.43
N ASP A 8 -1.85 12.10 -7.19
CA ASP A 8 -2.74 12.87 -6.32
C ASP A 8 -1.96 13.99 -5.60
N PRO A 9 -2.29 15.28 -5.84
CA PRO A 9 -1.60 16.40 -5.20
C PRO A 9 -1.71 16.42 -3.67
N LEU A 10 -2.81 15.94 -3.09
CA LEU A 10 -2.99 15.90 -1.64
C LEU A 10 -2.04 14.88 -1.01
N LYS A 11 -1.95 13.69 -1.58
CA LYS A 11 -1.04 12.63 -1.13
C LYS A 11 0.42 12.98 -1.38
N ALA A 12 0.71 13.64 -2.50
CA ALA A 12 2.02 14.22 -2.74
C ALA A 12 2.39 15.26 -1.67
N LEU A 13 1.47 16.15 -1.30
CA LEU A 13 1.71 17.14 -0.25
C LEU A 13 1.94 16.49 1.11
N GLU A 14 1.12 15.51 1.49
CA GLU A 14 1.30 14.70 2.72
C GLU A 14 2.71 14.11 2.77
N ALA A 15 3.18 13.49 1.67
CA ALA A 15 4.53 12.93 1.60
C ALA A 15 5.64 13.98 1.77
N VAL A 16 5.46 15.19 1.22
CA VAL A 16 6.42 16.29 1.44
C VAL A 16 6.41 16.75 2.90
N MET A 17 5.23 16.83 3.53
CA MET A 17 5.10 17.21 4.94
C MET A 17 5.73 16.18 5.88
N ASP A 18 5.72 14.89 5.51
CA ASP A 18 6.42 13.82 6.20
C ASP A 18 7.95 13.79 5.93
N GLY A 19 8.45 14.73 5.12
CA GLY A 19 9.88 14.90 4.84
C GLY A 19 10.42 14.08 3.66
N PHE A 20 9.55 13.50 2.84
CA PHE A 20 9.95 12.79 1.63
C PHE A 20 10.12 13.72 0.44
N ARG A 21 10.97 13.33 -0.51
CA ARG A 21 11.04 13.99 -1.80
C ARG A 21 9.93 13.47 -2.69
N VAL A 22 9.22 14.36 -3.39
CA VAL A 22 8.27 13.96 -4.42
C VAL A 22 8.87 14.24 -5.80
N MET A 23 8.83 13.26 -6.70
CA MET A 23 9.34 13.37 -8.06
C MET A 23 8.45 12.62 -9.05
N LYS A 24 8.58 12.94 -10.33
CA LYS A 24 8.07 12.07 -11.40
C LYS A 24 8.90 10.79 -11.49
N MET A 25 8.25 9.69 -11.86
CA MET A 25 8.90 8.38 -12.00
C MET A 25 10.03 8.41 -13.05
N GLU A 26 9.87 9.17 -14.14
CA GLU A 26 10.91 9.40 -15.17
C GLU A 26 12.22 9.95 -14.60
N ASP A 27 12.15 10.80 -13.57
CA ASP A 27 13.32 11.40 -12.94
C ASP A 27 13.84 10.54 -11.79
N ALA A 28 12.93 9.92 -11.03
CA ALA A 28 13.29 8.99 -9.97
C ALA A 28 14.04 7.76 -10.52
N ALA A 29 13.63 7.24 -11.68
CA ALA A 29 14.25 6.09 -12.34
C ALA A 29 15.76 6.27 -12.61
N LYS A 30 16.19 7.50 -12.90
CA LYS A 30 17.60 7.82 -13.20
C LYS A 30 18.51 7.72 -11.96
N ILE A 31 17.95 7.88 -10.77
CA ILE A 31 18.71 8.03 -9.52
C ILE A 31 18.37 6.99 -8.44
N GLY A 32 17.27 6.26 -8.59
CA GLY A 32 16.87 5.22 -7.65
C GLY A 32 17.76 3.98 -7.73
N ASP A 33 17.94 3.33 -6.59
CA ASP A 33 18.63 2.03 -6.46
C ASP A 33 17.64 0.90 -6.16
N ILE A 34 16.55 1.23 -5.45
CA ILE A 34 15.46 0.34 -5.08
C ILE A 34 14.14 0.99 -5.45
N PHE A 35 13.28 0.23 -6.10
CA PHE A 35 11.97 0.66 -6.59
C PHE A 35 10.90 -0.25 -6.01
N VAL A 36 9.88 0.35 -5.38
CA VAL A 36 8.75 -0.36 -4.79
C VAL A 36 7.46 0.27 -5.32
N THR A 37 6.62 -0.51 -5.97
CA THR A 37 5.30 -0.05 -6.47
C THR A 37 4.20 -0.42 -5.47
N LEU A 38 3.29 0.51 -5.18
CA LEU A 38 2.18 0.34 -4.23
C LEU A 38 0.91 1.10 -4.70
N THR A 39 0.67 1.21 -6.01
CA THR A 39 -0.32 2.18 -6.55
C THR A 39 -1.70 1.59 -6.77
N GLY A 40 -1.80 0.28 -6.99
CA GLY A 40 -3.02 -0.35 -7.47
C GLY A 40 -3.24 -0.30 -8.98
N ASP A 41 -2.28 0.24 -9.75
CA ASP A 41 -2.43 0.52 -11.18
C ASP A 41 -1.48 -0.33 -12.05
N ILE A 42 -1.63 -0.28 -13.37
CA ILE A 42 -0.82 -1.04 -14.32
C ILE A 42 0.40 -0.23 -14.79
N ASN A 43 1.51 -0.92 -15.08
CA ASN A 43 2.69 -0.34 -15.76
C ASN A 43 3.25 0.93 -15.11
N VAL A 44 3.19 1.05 -13.79
CA VAL A 44 3.80 2.13 -13.01
C VAL A 44 5.30 2.23 -13.32
N ILE A 45 5.95 1.07 -13.40
CA ILE A 45 7.31 0.95 -13.93
C ILE A 45 7.23 0.28 -15.30
N ASP A 46 7.74 0.96 -16.31
CA ASP A 46 7.54 0.63 -17.72
C ASP A 46 8.85 0.76 -18.50
N GLU A 47 8.83 0.44 -19.80
CA GLU A 47 9.98 0.39 -20.72
C GLU A 47 10.93 1.58 -20.57
N HIS A 48 10.38 2.79 -20.61
CA HIS A 48 11.14 4.05 -20.55
C HIS A 48 11.77 4.29 -19.17
N HIS A 49 11.19 3.74 -18.10
CA HIS A 49 11.77 3.76 -16.77
C HIS A 49 12.97 2.80 -16.69
N PHE A 50 12.80 1.55 -17.13
CA PHE A 50 13.91 0.59 -17.20
C PHE A 50 15.06 1.09 -18.07
N ALA A 51 14.74 1.80 -19.16
CA ALA A 51 15.73 2.33 -20.08
C ALA A 51 16.74 3.26 -19.39
N VAL A 52 16.38 3.93 -18.30
CA VAL A 52 17.24 4.89 -17.59
C VAL A 52 17.68 4.44 -16.19
N MET A 53 17.23 3.28 -15.71
CA MET A 53 17.64 2.72 -14.41
C MET A 53 19.13 2.44 -14.33
N LYS A 54 19.70 2.50 -13.12
CA LYS A 54 21.10 2.13 -12.89
C LYS A 54 21.31 0.63 -13.06
N ASP A 55 22.55 0.24 -13.33
CA ASP A 55 22.96 -1.17 -13.19
C ASP A 55 22.73 -1.64 -11.74
N ALA A 56 22.32 -2.90 -11.59
CA ALA A 56 21.98 -3.55 -10.35
C ALA A 56 20.79 -2.93 -9.57
N SER A 57 19.87 -2.24 -10.27
CA SER A 57 18.63 -1.75 -9.66
C SER A 57 17.74 -2.90 -9.18
N ILE A 58 17.10 -2.73 -8.02
CA ILE A 58 16.15 -3.69 -7.45
C ILE A 58 14.74 -3.17 -7.61
N VAL A 59 13.83 -3.99 -8.12
CA VAL A 59 12.43 -3.63 -8.38
C VAL A 59 11.51 -4.68 -7.77
N CYS A 60 10.55 -4.23 -6.98
CA CYS A 60 9.51 -5.08 -6.41
C CYS A 60 8.17 -4.36 -6.34
N ASN A 61 7.13 -5.13 -6.09
CA ASN A 61 5.76 -4.66 -5.99
C ASN A 61 5.18 -5.09 -4.64
N SER A 62 4.47 -4.18 -3.99
CA SER A 62 3.67 -4.47 -2.79
C SER A 62 2.22 -4.01 -2.94
N GLY A 63 1.80 -3.58 -4.13
CA GLY A 63 0.45 -3.21 -4.46
C GLY A 63 -0.33 -4.34 -5.15
N HIS A 64 -0.87 -4.07 -6.34
CA HIS A 64 -1.88 -4.93 -6.96
C HIS A 64 -1.28 -6.02 -7.85
N PHE A 65 -1.47 -7.27 -7.41
CA PHE A 65 -1.05 -8.49 -8.11
C PHE A 65 0.37 -8.42 -8.65
N ASN A 66 0.53 -8.46 -9.98
CA ASN A 66 1.82 -8.40 -10.68
C ASN A 66 1.80 -7.48 -11.91
N VAL A 67 0.89 -6.51 -11.93
CA VAL A 67 0.63 -5.66 -13.10
C VAL A 67 1.26 -4.27 -12.99
N GLU A 68 1.69 -3.85 -11.80
CA GLU A 68 2.30 -2.53 -11.61
C GLU A 68 3.67 -2.42 -12.29
N ILE A 69 4.34 -3.55 -12.54
CA ILE A 69 5.64 -3.63 -13.21
C ILE A 69 5.41 -4.26 -14.58
N ASN A 70 5.79 -3.57 -15.65
CA ASN A 70 5.70 -4.11 -17.01
C ASN A 70 6.82 -5.13 -17.30
N ILE A 71 6.73 -6.31 -16.67
CA ILE A 71 7.65 -7.44 -16.87
C ILE A 71 7.74 -7.86 -18.35
N PRO A 72 6.64 -7.95 -19.12
CA PRO A 72 6.72 -8.29 -20.55
C PRO A 72 7.58 -7.30 -21.36
N SER A 73 7.59 -6.02 -20.99
CA SER A 73 8.49 -5.05 -21.61
C SER A 73 9.95 -5.30 -21.20
N LEU A 74 10.21 -5.53 -19.91
CA LEU A 74 11.54 -5.88 -19.42
C LEU A 74 12.09 -7.16 -20.07
N ASP A 75 11.25 -8.19 -20.29
CA ASP A 75 11.62 -9.41 -21.02
C ASP A 75 12.12 -9.06 -22.44
N LYS A 76 11.42 -8.18 -23.16
CA LYS A 76 11.81 -7.73 -24.52
C LYS A 76 13.07 -6.86 -24.52
N MET A 77 13.31 -6.11 -23.45
CA MET A 77 14.53 -5.29 -23.27
C MET A 77 15.75 -6.13 -22.85
N SER A 78 15.53 -7.37 -22.44
CA SER A 78 16.55 -8.24 -21.88
C SER A 78 17.06 -9.27 -22.87
N LYS A 79 18.33 -9.65 -22.71
CA LYS A 79 18.96 -10.73 -23.48
C LYS A 79 18.97 -12.05 -22.72
N THR A 80 19.03 -11.99 -21.39
CA THR A 80 19.03 -13.17 -20.53
C THR A 80 18.27 -12.89 -19.24
N LYS A 81 17.58 -13.91 -18.76
CA LYS A 81 16.90 -13.94 -17.46
C LYS A 81 17.40 -15.16 -16.70
N ARG A 82 17.77 -15.01 -15.42
CA ARG A 82 18.11 -16.14 -14.56
C ARG A 82 17.63 -15.95 -13.13
N LEU A 83 17.23 -17.05 -12.49
CA LEU A 83 16.96 -17.08 -11.07
C LEU A 83 18.28 -17.11 -10.31
N VAL A 84 18.60 -16.06 -9.55
CA VAL A 84 19.88 -15.98 -8.80
C VAL A 84 19.75 -16.54 -7.38
N ARG A 85 18.55 -16.49 -6.82
CA ARG A 85 18.15 -17.14 -5.55
C ARG A 85 16.62 -17.24 -5.51
N PRO A 86 16.03 -17.98 -4.56
CA PRO A 86 14.57 -18.02 -4.42
C PRO A 86 13.98 -16.61 -4.41
N PHE A 87 12.97 -16.40 -5.26
CA PHE A 87 12.23 -15.14 -5.44
C PHE A 87 13.02 -13.94 -5.98
N VAL A 88 14.23 -14.15 -6.51
CA VAL A 88 15.02 -13.07 -7.10
C VAL A 88 15.47 -13.47 -8.50
N GLU A 89 14.94 -12.76 -9.50
CA GLU A 89 15.27 -12.94 -10.91
C GLU A 89 16.16 -11.80 -11.37
N GLU A 90 17.32 -12.15 -11.95
CA GLU A 90 18.19 -11.20 -12.61
C GLU A 90 17.88 -11.13 -14.10
N TYR A 91 17.58 -9.93 -14.54
CA TYR A 91 17.43 -9.54 -15.93
C TYR A 91 18.70 -8.83 -16.39
N ILE A 92 19.36 -9.37 -17.40
CA ILE A 92 20.46 -8.65 -18.07
C ILE A 92 19.88 -8.01 -19.33
N THR A 93 19.84 -6.69 -19.33
CA THR A 93 19.35 -5.87 -20.44
C THR A 93 20.29 -5.97 -21.65
N LYS A 94 19.78 -5.60 -22.83
CA LYS A 94 20.57 -5.58 -24.07
C LYS A 94 21.80 -4.65 -24.00
N ASP A 95 21.75 -3.62 -23.14
CA ASP A 95 22.88 -2.72 -22.87
C ASP A 95 23.76 -3.15 -21.67
N ASN A 96 23.62 -4.40 -21.22
CA ASN A 96 24.44 -5.06 -20.18
C ASN A 96 24.25 -4.57 -18.75
N ARG A 97 23.17 -3.84 -18.45
CA ARG A 97 22.77 -3.56 -17.07
C ARG A 97 22.01 -4.75 -16.48
N ARG A 98 22.04 -4.85 -15.16
CA ARG A 98 21.32 -5.84 -14.36
C ARG A 98 20.13 -5.17 -13.69
N ILE A 99 18.96 -5.77 -13.82
CA ILE A 99 17.75 -5.39 -13.09
C ILE A 99 17.29 -6.62 -12.30
N TYR A 100 17.10 -6.46 -11.00
CA TYR A 100 16.63 -7.53 -10.13
C TYR A 100 15.14 -7.38 -9.87
N ILE A 101 14.35 -8.36 -10.32
CA ILE A 101 12.92 -8.42 -10.03
C ILE A 101 12.72 -9.35 -8.84
N LEU A 102 12.06 -8.84 -7.80
CA LEU A 102 11.71 -9.63 -6.63
C LEU A 102 10.29 -10.19 -6.74
N GLY A 103 10.10 -11.44 -6.31
CA GLY A 103 8.79 -12.09 -6.20
C GLY A 103 8.03 -12.24 -7.52
N GLU A 104 8.73 -12.25 -8.67
CA GLU A 104 8.11 -12.21 -10.02
C GLU A 104 7.18 -10.99 -10.21
N GLY A 105 7.45 -9.89 -9.50
CA GLY A 105 6.59 -8.71 -9.46
C GLY A 105 5.26 -8.91 -8.72
N ARG A 106 5.05 -10.05 -8.06
CA ARG A 106 3.94 -10.25 -7.12
C ARG A 106 4.20 -9.51 -5.80
N LEU A 107 3.19 -9.46 -4.94
CA LEU A 107 3.25 -8.85 -3.62
C LEU A 107 4.45 -9.38 -2.82
N ILE A 108 5.48 -8.56 -2.68
CA ILE A 108 6.79 -8.97 -2.18
C ILE A 108 6.75 -9.45 -0.74
N ASN A 109 5.92 -8.82 0.09
CA ASN A 109 5.72 -9.19 1.48
C ASN A 109 5.07 -10.57 1.63
N LEU A 110 4.31 -11.04 0.64
CA LEU A 110 3.72 -12.39 0.63
C LEU A 110 4.59 -13.40 -0.14
N ALA A 111 5.21 -12.96 -1.23
CA ALA A 111 5.99 -13.82 -2.11
C ALA A 111 7.36 -14.18 -1.50
N SER A 112 7.94 -13.30 -0.69
CA SER A 112 9.29 -13.47 -0.14
C SER A 112 9.37 -13.26 1.38
N ALA A 113 8.24 -13.15 2.05
CA ALA A 113 8.12 -13.06 3.51
C ALA A 113 6.78 -13.65 3.99
N GLU A 114 6.36 -13.34 5.21
CA GLU A 114 5.18 -13.93 5.88
C GLU A 114 3.95 -13.02 5.86
N GLY A 115 3.96 -11.94 5.07
CA GLY A 115 2.89 -10.95 5.01
C GLY A 115 2.83 -10.05 6.24
N HIS A 116 1.63 -9.59 6.58
CA HIS A 116 1.42 -8.77 7.77
C HIS A 116 1.41 -9.63 9.04
N PRO A 117 1.97 -9.13 10.15
CA PRO A 117 1.92 -9.85 11.43
C PRO A 117 0.48 -10.00 11.92
N ALA A 118 0.23 -11.03 12.75
CA ALA A 118 -1.09 -11.30 13.32
C ALA A 118 -1.68 -10.10 14.07
N SER A 119 -0.84 -9.28 14.69
CA SER A 119 -1.23 -8.06 15.40
C SER A 119 -1.72 -6.91 14.50
N VAL A 120 -1.52 -7.00 13.19
CA VAL A 120 -2.11 -6.06 12.21
C VAL A 120 -3.34 -6.71 11.57
N MET A 121 -3.28 -8.01 11.30
CA MET A 121 -4.37 -8.77 10.68
C MET A 121 -5.59 -8.94 11.58
N ASP A 122 -5.43 -8.89 12.91
CA ASP A 122 -6.52 -9.04 13.87
C ASP A 122 -7.64 -8.02 13.67
N MET A 123 -7.29 -6.75 13.43
CA MET A 123 -8.25 -5.68 13.14
C MET A 123 -8.98 -5.93 11.82
N SER A 124 -8.27 -6.37 10.78
CA SER A 124 -8.89 -6.70 9.48
C SER A 124 -9.88 -7.86 9.59
N PHE A 125 -9.51 -8.93 10.31
CA PHE A 125 -10.39 -10.07 10.51
C PHE A 125 -11.58 -9.76 11.44
N ALA A 126 -11.39 -8.91 12.45
CA ALA A 126 -12.50 -8.39 13.25
C ALA A 126 -13.47 -7.59 12.39
N ASN A 127 -12.96 -6.77 11.47
CA ASN A 127 -13.78 -6.01 10.52
C ASN A 127 -14.61 -6.92 9.62
N GLN A 128 -14.00 -7.97 9.07
CA GLN A 128 -14.71 -8.97 8.26
C GLN A 128 -15.78 -9.71 9.06
N ALA A 129 -15.46 -10.18 10.28
CA ALA A 129 -16.37 -10.94 11.12
C ALA A 129 -17.60 -10.10 11.53
N LEU A 130 -17.39 -8.88 12.03
CA LEU A 130 -18.48 -8.00 12.47
C LEU A 130 -19.30 -7.47 11.29
N SER A 131 -18.66 -7.22 10.14
CA SER A 131 -19.38 -6.86 8.91
C SER A 131 -20.28 -8.00 8.41
N LEU A 132 -19.82 -9.25 8.48
CA LEU A 132 -20.63 -10.43 8.14
C LEU A 132 -21.81 -10.61 9.10
N GLU A 133 -21.58 -10.39 10.39
CA GLU A 133 -22.65 -10.39 11.39
C GLU A 133 -23.70 -9.30 11.08
N TYR A 134 -23.25 -8.08 10.80
CA TYR A 134 -24.11 -6.95 10.44
C TYR A 134 -24.93 -7.25 9.18
N LEU A 135 -24.29 -7.79 8.14
CA LEU A 135 -24.95 -8.18 6.90
C LEU A 135 -26.02 -9.23 7.18
N THR A 136 -25.71 -10.25 7.97
CA THR A 136 -26.66 -11.33 8.29
C THR A 136 -27.87 -10.79 9.05
N LYS A 137 -27.67 -9.87 9.99
CA LYS A 137 -28.76 -9.24 10.77
C LYS A 137 -29.62 -8.26 9.96
N ASN A 138 -29.06 -7.63 8.93
CA ASN A 138 -29.70 -6.56 8.18
C ASN A 138 -30.02 -6.93 6.72
N ALA A 139 -29.76 -8.15 6.29
CA ALA A 139 -29.86 -8.59 4.89
C ALA A 139 -31.18 -8.17 4.21
N ALA A 140 -32.32 -8.32 4.89
CA ALA A 140 -33.64 -7.98 4.35
C ALA A 140 -33.83 -6.47 4.06
N LYS A 141 -33.03 -5.61 4.69
CA LYS A 141 -33.06 -4.15 4.54
C LYS A 141 -31.99 -3.62 3.59
N MET A 142 -31.13 -4.50 3.07
CA MET A 142 -29.99 -4.11 2.24
C MET A 142 -30.30 -4.33 0.75
N GLU A 143 -30.04 -3.30 -0.04
CA GLU A 143 -30.00 -3.36 -1.50
C GLU A 143 -28.70 -3.98 -2.02
N LYS A 144 -28.69 -4.41 -3.28
CA LYS A 144 -27.51 -4.92 -3.98
C LYS A 144 -26.56 -3.78 -4.39
N LYS A 145 -25.83 -3.25 -3.42
CA LYS A 145 -24.80 -2.22 -3.62
C LYS A 145 -23.62 -2.44 -2.68
N VAL A 146 -22.52 -1.73 -2.93
CA VAL A 146 -21.36 -1.70 -2.03
C VAL A 146 -21.69 -0.78 -0.86
N TYR A 147 -21.50 -1.27 0.36
CA TYR A 147 -21.63 -0.49 1.59
C TYR A 147 -20.26 -0.36 2.23
N SER A 148 -19.98 0.82 2.78
CA SER A 148 -18.89 0.97 3.75
C SER A 148 -19.23 0.23 5.04
N VAL A 149 -18.20 -0.14 5.79
CA VAL A 149 -18.38 -0.65 7.16
C VAL A 149 -19.08 0.42 8.01
N PRO A 150 -20.14 0.08 8.77
CA PRO A 150 -20.75 1.01 9.71
C PRO A 150 -19.74 1.54 10.73
N GLU A 151 -19.73 2.85 10.96
CA GLU A 151 -18.78 3.53 11.86
C GLU A 151 -18.75 2.92 13.28
N ALA A 152 -19.91 2.50 13.80
CA ALA A 152 -20.01 1.85 15.11
C ALA A 152 -19.21 0.53 15.19
N ILE A 153 -19.06 -0.18 14.07
CA ILE A 153 -18.24 -1.40 14.01
C ILE A 153 -16.76 -1.03 14.09
N ASP A 154 -16.32 -0.04 13.30
CA ASP A 154 -14.93 0.43 13.33
C ASP A 154 -14.53 0.94 14.72
N GLN A 155 -15.39 1.74 15.37
CA GLN A 155 -15.17 2.22 16.74
C GLN A 155 -15.07 1.07 17.75
N ASN A 156 -15.92 0.06 17.64
CA ASN A 156 -15.88 -1.12 18.50
C ASN A 156 -14.57 -1.91 18.31
N ILE A 157 -14.12 -2.09 17.08
CA ILE A 157 -12.85 -2.78 16.78
C ILE A 157 -11.67 -2.02 17.37
N ALA A 158 -11.65 -0.69 17.23
CA ALA A 158 -10.61 0.15 17.82
C ALA A 158 -10.58 0.01 19.35
N ALA A 159 -11.74 0.03 20.01
CA ALA A 159 -11.85 -0.17 21.45
C ALA A 159 -11.35 -1.55 21.90
N LEU A 160 -11.74 -2.62 21.19
CA LEU A 160 -11.27 -3.98 21.45
C LEU A 160 -9.76 -4.10 21.28
N LYS A 161 -9.19 -3.45 20.25
CA LYS A 161 -7.75 -3.44 19.99
C LYS A 161 -6.98 -2.76 21.11
N LEU A 162 -7.41 -1.56 21.54
CA LEU A 162 -6.80 -0.84 22.64
C LEU A 162 -6.82 -1.67 23.93
N ALA A 163 -7.96 -2.29 24.25
CA ALA A 163 -8.10 -3.17 25.40
C ALA A 163 -7.14 -4.37 25.33
N ALA A 164 -7.02 -5.02 24.16
CA ALA A 164 -6.07 -6.13 23.96
C ALA A 164 -4.60 -5.69 24.07
N MET A 165 -4.29 -4.43 23.77
CA MET A 165 -2.97 -3.83 23.95
C MET A 165 -2.73 -3.33 25.39
N GLY A 166 -3.71 -3.40 26.28
CA GLY A 166 -3.62 -2.86 27.63
C GLY A 166 -3.63 -1.33 27.68
N VAL A 167 -4.12 -0.67 26.63
CA VAL A 167 -4.20 0.79 26.51
C VAL A 167 -5.62 1.24 26.85
N SER A 168 -5.74 2.31 27.65
CA SER A 168 -7.01 2.98 27.96
C SER A 168 -7.04 4.37 27.33
N CYS A 169 -8.24 4.86 26.99
CA CYS A 169 -8.46 6.20 26.47
C CYS A 169 -9.49 6.96 27.33
N ASP A 170 -9.42 8.29 27.28
CA ASP A 170 -10.35 9.15 27.99
C ASP A 170 -11.77 9.08 27.40
N THR A 171 -12.76 9.41 28.22
CA THR A 171 -14.15 9.60 27.79
C THR A 171 -14.52 11.06 27.99
N LEU A 172 -15.20 11.66 27.00
CA LEU A 172 -15.69 13.02 27.12
C LEU A 172 -16.65 13.14 28.31
N THR A 173 -16.48 14.21 29.08
CA THR A 173 -17.47 14.63 30.08
C THR A 173 -18.74 15.12 29.38
N ALA A 174 -19.87 15.12 30.10
CA ALA A 174 -21.13 15.63 29.57
C ALA A 174 -21.01 17.10 29.12
N GLU A 175 -20.21 17.90 29.81
CA GLU A 175 -19.93 19.29 29.45
C GLU A 175 -19.16 19.39 28.12
N GLN A 176 -18.12 18.59 27.92
CA GLN A 176 -17.37 18.54 26.65
C GLN A 176 -18.24 18.08 25.48
N VAL A 177 -19.11 17.08 25.69
CA VAL A 177 -20.06 16.63 24.66
C VAL A 177 -21.02 17.77 24.29
N LYS A 178 -21.55 18.49 25.29
CA LYS A 178 -22.43 19.64 25.05
C LYS A 178 -21.71 20.75 24.29
N TYR A 179 -20.49 21.07 24.68
CA TYR A 179 -19.68 22.09 24.03
C TYR A 179 -19.43 21.77 22.55
N LEU A 180 -18.94 20.55 22.24
CA LEU A 180 -18.67 20.11 20.87
C LEU A 180 -19.94 20.02 20.00
N GLY A 181 -21.10 19.78 20.62
CA GLY A 181 -22.40 19.76 19.93
C GLY A 181 -23.05 21.13 19.78
N SER A 182 -22.49 22.19 20.37
CA SER A 182 -23.03 23.54 20.33
C SER A 182 -22.34 24.38 19.26
N TRP A 183 -23.11 25.19 18.53
CA TRP A 183 -22.59 26.17 17.56
C TRP A 183 -22.46 27.57 18.18
N GLU A 184 -22.73 27.69 19.48
CA GLU A 184 -22.87 28.97 20.19
C GLU A 184 -21.54 29.47 20.77
N GLU A 185 -20.56 28.59 20.96
CA GLU A 185 -19.22 28.94 21.47
C GLU A 185 -18.13 28.25 20.63
N GLY A 186 -17.47 29.02 19.77
CA GLY A 186 -16.36 28.58 18.90
C GLY A 186 -16.34 29.31 17.54
N THR A 187 -15.16 29.39 16.89
CA THR A 187 -15.00 29.85 15.49
C THR A 187 -15.37 28.79 14.49
#